data_AF-A0A1V5AN72-F1
#
_entry.id   AF-A0A1V5AN72-F1
#
_cell.length_a   1.000
_cell.length_b   1.000
_cell.length_c   1.000
_cell.angle_alpha   90.00
_cell.angle_beta   90.00
_cell.angle_gamma   90.00
#
_symmetry.space_group_name_H-M   'P 1'
#
loop_
_entity.id
_entity.type
_entity.pdbx_description
1 polymer ?
#
loop_
_entity_poly.entity_id
_entity_poly.type
_entity_poly.pdbx_seq_one_letter_code
_entity_poly.pdbx_strand_id
1 'polypeptide(L)'
;MIMWGSVHTTMFKVYAHLTGNDIDEELRRVYGIQKETEKKRVPRLEPRVCPNCHSLMPPVADYCAHCGESLLKSRTAREEDIQKFVKNHKAELMEYLDRAPVSVQE
;
A
#
# COMPACT_ATOMS: atom_id res chain seq x y z
N MET A 1 45.74 3.29 6.33
CA MET A 1 45.67 1.83 6.23
C MET A 1 44.69 1.34 7.29
N ILE A 2 43.43 1.07 6.91
CA ILE A 2 42.40 0.64 7.86
C ILE A 2 42.49 -0.89 8.02
N MET A 3 42.66 -1.31 9.27
CA MET A 3 43.05 -2.64 9.79
C MET A 3 41.97 -3.75 9.67
N TRP A 4 41.21 -3.84 8.57
CA TRP A 4 40.05 -4.76 8.51
C TRP A 4 39.99 -5.70 7.30
N GLY A 5 41.07 -5.83 6.53
CA GLY A 5 41.17 -6.84 5.46
C GLY A 5 40.29 -6.55 4.24
N SER A 6 38.97 -6.60 4.35
CA SER A 6 38.04 -6.25 3.26
C SER A 6 36.77 -5.56 3.76
N VAL A 7 36.28 -4.57 3.02
CA VAL A 7 34.99 -3.88 3.27
C VAL A 7 33.78 -4.65 2.73
N HIS A 8 34.00 -5.81 2.10
CA HIS A 8 32.95 -6.61 1.44
C HIS A 8 32.35 -7.72 2.33
N THR A 9 32.64 -7.71 3.64
CA THR A 9 32.08 -8.72 4.55
C THR A 9 30.55 -8.64 4.61
N THR A 10 29.92 -9.77 4.94
CA THR A 10 28.46 -9.85 5.13
C THR A 10 27.95 -8.87 6.18
N MET A 11 28.75 -8.59 7.22
CA MET A 11 28.40 -7.61 8.24
C MET A 11 28.47 -6.17 7.73
N PHE A 12 29.50 -5.80 6.97
CA PHE A 12 29.61 -4.42 6.45
C PHE A 12 28.56 -4.11 5.38
N LYS A 13 28.14 -5.10 4.57
CA LYS A 13 27.09 -4.90 3.55
C LYS A 13 25.76 -4.36 4.08
N VAL A 14 25.45 -4.62 5.35
CA VAL A 14 24.19 -4.17 5.98
C VAL A 14 24.24 -2.67 6.34
N TYR A 15 25.43 -2.15 6.67
CA TYR A 15 25.61 -0.79 7.20
C TYR A 15 26.34 0.17 6.24
N ALA A 16 27.06 -0.36 5.25
CA ALA A 16 27.78 0.45 4.28
C ALA A 16 26.83 0.95 3.20
N HIS A 17 26.26 2.14 3.42
CA HIS A 17 25.31 2.77 2.51
C HIS A 17 25.97 3.57 1.36
N LEU A 18 27.28 3.82 1.46
CA LEU A 18 28.10 4.51 0.46
C LEU A 18 29.42 3.76 0.31
N THR A 19 29.45 2.82 -0.62
CA THR A 19 30.62 2.04 -0.98
C THR A 19 31.28 2.60 -2.24
N GLY A 20 32.52 2.20 -2.52
CA GLY A 20 33.19 2.57 -3.77
C GLY A 20 32.39 2.19 -5.02
N ASN A 21 31.63 1.10 -4.97
CA ASN A 21 30.74 0.70 -6.06
C ASN A 21 29.60 1.69 -6.31
N ASP A 22 29.05 2.32 -5.27
CA ASP A 22 27.99 3.32 -5.40
C ASP A 22 28.55 4.59 -6.07
N ILE A 23 29.78 4.99 -5.72
CA ILE A 23 30.48 6.12 -6.36
C ILE A 23 30.74 5.82 -7.83
N ASP A 24 31.24 4.62 -8.15
CA ASP A 24 31.48 4.21 -9.52
C ASP A 24 30.18 4.12 -10.35
N GLU A 25 29.06 3.73 -9.74
CA GLU A 25 27.74 3.71 -10.39
C GLU A 25 27.24 5.13 -10.69
N GLU A 26 27.34 6.06 -9.73
CA GLU A 26 27.02 7.48 -9.95
C GLU A 26 27.93 8.10 -11.02
N LEU A 27 29.23 7.80 -10.99
CA LEU A 27 30.20 8.29 -11.97
C LEU A 27 29.84 7.80 -13.38
N ARG A 28 29.54 6.51 -13.53
CA ARG A 28 29.08 5.94 -14.82
C ARG A 28 27.78 6.58 -15.29
N ARG A 29 26.86 6.94 -14.39
CA ARG A 29 25.62 7.67 -14.74
C ARG A 29 25.92 9.06 -15.27
N VAL A 30 26.77 9.84 -14.59
CA VAL A 30 27.15 11.20 -15.00
C VAL A 30 27.84 11.18 -16.37
N TYR A 31 28.68 10.18 -16.64
CA TYR A 31 29.35 10.02 -17.93
C TYR A 31 28.52 9.27 -19.00
N GLY A 32 27.29 8.88 -18.70
CA GLY A 32 26.40 8.22 -19.68
C GLY A 32 26.81 6.79 -20.08
N ILE A 33 27.70 6.13 -19.33
CA ILE A 33 28.24 4.78 -19.62
C ILE A 33 27.30 3.70 -19.05
N GLN A 34 25.99 3.89 -19.18
CA GLN A 34 24.95 3.27 -18.34
C GLN A 34 25.10 1.75 -18.10
N LYS A 35 24.74 1.35 -16.87
CA LYS A 35 24.03 0.10 -16.60
C LYS A 35 22.82 0.51 -15.76
N GLU A 36 21.62 0.48 -16.32
CA GLU A 36 20.39 0.73 -15.55
C GLU A 36 20.16 -0.46 -14.61
N THR A 37 20.84 -0.47 -13.48
CA THR A 37 20.41 -1.27 -12.34
C THR A 37 19.24 -0.53 -11.73
N GLU A 38 18.02 -0.98 -12.04
CA GLU A 38 16.83 -0.60 -11.27
C GLU A 38 17.16 -0.83 -9.80
N LYS A 39 17.43 0.24 -9.05
CA LYS A 39 17.54 0.18 -7.60
C LYS A 39 16.21 -0.38 -7.13
N LYS A 40 16.19 -1.67 -6.76
CA LYS A 40 15.00 -2.36 -6.23
C LYS A 40 14.47 -1.49 -5.11
N ARG A 41 13.40 -0.74 -5.38
CA ARG A 41 12.76 0.10 -4.39
C ARG A 41 12.27 -0.85 -3.32
N VAL A 42 12.83 -0.74 -2.13
CA VAL A 42 12.35 -1.46 -0.95
C VAL A 42 10.85 -1.18 -0.86
N PRO A 43 9.97 -2.19 -0.76
CA PRO A 43 8.53 -1.95 -0.73
C PRO A 43 8.21 -1.07 0.47
N ARG A 44 7.90 0.20 0.20
CA ARG A 44 7.47 1.14 1.23
C ARG A 44 6.01 0.87 1.53
N LEU A 45 5.66 0.83 2.82
CA LEU A 45 4.29 0.81 3.27
C LEU A 45 3.69 2.20 3.02
N GLU A 46 3.20 2.43 1.82
CA GLU A 46 2.63 3.71 1.40
C GLU A 46 1.14 3.80 1.78
N PRO A 47 0.71 4.93 2.37
CA PRO A 47 -0.70 5.15 2.65
C PRO A 47 -1.51 5.19 1.35
N ARG A 48 -2.74 4.68 1.39
CA ARG A 48 -3.66 4.64 0.25
C ARG A 48 -4.71 5.74 0.37
N VAL A 49 -5.12 6.31 -0.75
CA VAL A 49 -6.24 7.27 -0.79
C VAL A 49 -7.51 6.52 -1.15
N CYS A 50 -8.59 6.73 -0.40
CA CYS A 50 -9.89 6.17 -0.73
C CYS A 50 -10.42 6.76 -2.05
N PRO A 51 -10.90 5.94 -3.01
CA PRO A 51 -11.42 6.44 -4.29
C PRO A 51 -12.75 7.19 -4.18
N ASN A 52 -13.49 7.04 -3.08
CA ASN A 52 -14.80 7.66 -2.88
C ASN A 52 -14.69 8.94 -2.04
N CYS A 53 -14.33 8.80 -0.75
CA CYS A 53 -14.27 9.95 0.17
C CYS A 53 -12.91 10.66 0.23
N HIS A 54 -11.91 10.19 -0.53
CA HIS A 54 -10.55 10.77 -0.58
C HIS A 54 -9.78 10.84 0.76
N SER A 55 -10.26 10.13 1.79
CA SER A 55 -9.54 10.00 3.06
C SER A 55 -8.27 9.16 2.91
N LEU A 56 -7.23 9.52 3.68
CA LEU A 56 -6.00 8.74 3.78
C LEU A 56 -6.21 7.53 4.67
N MET A 57 -5.89 6.36 4.14
CA MET A 57 -6.04 5.07 4.81
C MET A 57 -4.67 4.38 4.98
N PRO A 58 -4.45 3.65 6.08
CA PRO A 58 -3.24 2.85 6.26
C PRO A 58 -3.08 1.81 5.15
N PRO A 59 -1.84 1.42 4.81
CA PRO A 59 -1.55 0.45 3.75
C PRO A 59 -2.18 -0.94 3.95
N VAL A 60 -2.50 -1.27 5.20
CA VAL A 60 -3.06 -2.56 5.63
C VAL A 60 -4.60 -2.55 5.65
N ALA A 61 -5.23 -1.38 5.55
CA ALA A 61 -6.68 -1.29 5.53
C ALA A 61 -7.24 -1.84 4.21
N ASP A 62 -8.21 -2.75 4.30
CA ASP A 62 -8.91 -3.29 3.13
C ASP A 62 -10.13 -2.44 2.74
N TYR A 63 -10.77 -1.80 3.73
CA TYR A 63 -11.95 -0.96 3.58
C TYR A 63 -11.70 0.42 4.18
N CYS A 64 -12.40 1.43 3.67
CA CYS A 64 -12.36 2.77 4.24
C CYS A 64 -13.10 2.83 5.57
N ALA A 65 -12.46 3.35 6.62
CA ALA A 65 -13.09 3.53 7.92
C ALA A 65 -14.17 4.62 7.94
N HIS A 66 -14.18 5.52 6.95
CA HIS A 66 -15.16 6.61 6.87
C HIS A 66 -16.38 6.27 6.01
N CYS A 67 -16.19 5.68 4.83
CA CYS A 67 -17.28 5.42 3.88
C CYS A 67 -17.55 3.93 3.64
N GLY A 68 -16.75 3.02 4.18
CA GLY A 68 -16.90 1.58 3.96
C GLY A 68 -16.46 1.07 2.58
N GLU A 69 -16.06 1.96 1.68
CA GLU A 69 -15.66 1.59 0.31
C GLU A 69 -14.39 0.72 0.30
N SER A 70 -14.33 -0.22 -0.65
CA SER A 70 -13.18 -1.10 -0.83
C SER A 70 -11.98 -0.32 -1.39
N LEU A 71 -10.83 -0.41 -0.71
CA LEU A 71 -9.59 0.24 -1.15
C LEU A 71 -8.85 -0.55 -2.23
N LEU A 72 -9.26 -1.80 -2.45
CA LEU A 72 -8.71 -2.71 -3.43
C LEU A 72 -9.76 -2.95 -4.52
N LYS A 73 -9.44 -2.58 -5.76
CA LYS A 73 -10.32 -2.86 -6.92
C LYS A 73 -10.70 -4.34 -7.06
N SER A 74 -9.90 -5.27 -6.53
CA SER A 74 -10.18 -6.70 -6.54
C SER A 74 -11.22 -7.14 -5.52
N ARG A 75 -11.58 -6.28 -4.55
CA ARG A 75 -12.51 -6.56 -3.46
C ARG A 75 -13.74 -5.66 -3.50
N THR A 76 -14.20 -5.26 -4.68
CA THR A 76 -15.59 -4.83 -4.82
C THR A 76 -16.47 -6.00 -4.40
N ALA A 77 -17.35 -5.79 -3.42
CA ALA A 77 -18.25 -6.84 -2.95
C ALA A 77 -19.01 -7.41 -4.15
N ARG A 78 -18.89 -8.72 -4.38
CA ARG A 78 -19.62 -9.36 -5.48
C ARG A 78 -21.10 -9.29 -5.14
N GLU A 79 -21.92 -9.06 -6.15
CA GLU A 79 -23.36 -8.92 -5.97
C GLU A 79 -23.98 -10.14 -5.27
N GLU A 80 -23.44 -11.33 -5.53
CA GLU A 80 -23.81 -12.58 -4.85
C GLU A 80 -23.58 -12.56 -3.34
N ASP A 81 -22.47 -11.95 -2.90
CA ASP A 81 -22.09 -11.88 -1.48
C ASP A 81 -22.99 -10.89 -0.74
N ILE A 82 -23.32 -9.77 -1.40
CA ILE A 82 -24.29 -8.78 -0.91
C ILE A 82 -25.67 -9.44 -0.76
N GLN A 83 -26.14 -10.16 -1.80
CA GLN A 83 -27.44 -10.83 -1.77
C GLN A 83 -27.53 -11.88 -0.65
N LYS A 84 -26.46 -12.67 -0.44
CA LYS A 84 -26.40 -13.64 0.66
C LYS A 84 -26.47 -12.95 2.02
N PHE A 85 -25.70 -11.88 2.20
CA PHE A 85 -25.68 -11.12 3.45
C PHE A 85 -27.07 -10.55 3.79
N VAL A 86 -27.74 -9.93 2.81
CA VAL A 86 -29.09 -9.36 2.94
C VAL A 86 -30.13 -10.43 3.28
N LYS A 87 -30.07 -11.59 2.62
CA LYS A 87 -31.01 -12.69 2.89
C LYS A 87 -30.83 -13.26 4.29
N ASN A 88 -29.58 -13.44 4.74
CA ASN A 88 -29.28 -14.06 6.02
C ASN A 88 -29.60 -13.14 7.21
N HIS A 89 -29.38 -11.83 7.07
CA HIS A 89 -29.59 -10.85 8.15
C HIS A 89 -30.89 -10.05 7.96
N LYS A 90 -31.91 -10.64 7.32
CA LYS A 90 -33.15 -9.95 6.95
C LYS A 90 -33.82 -9.26 8.14
N ALA A 91 -33.90 -9.90 9.30
CA ALA A 91 -34.61 -9.37 10.47
C ALA A 91 -33.94 -8.09 11.01
N GLU A 92 -32.62 -8.13 11.19
CA GLU A 92 -31.82 -6.98 11.66
C GLU A 92 -31.83 -5.84 10.65
N LEU A 93 -31.77 -6.17 9.35
CA LEU A 93 -31.82 -5.19 8.28
C LEU A 93 -33.17 -4.45 8.26
N MET A 94 -34.28 -5.17 8.43
CA MET A 94 -35.62 -4.57 8.48
C MET A 94 -35.78 -3.68 9.72
N GLU A 95 -35.28 -4.10 10.89
CA GLU A 95 -35.31 -3.26 12.09
C GLU A 95 -34.49 -1.96 11.91
N TYR A 96 -33.34 -2.05 11.25
CA TYR A 96 -32.53 -0.88 10.92
C TYR A 96 -33.26 0.07 9.95
N LEU A 97 -33.92 -0.47 8.91
CA LEU A 97 -34.71 0.32 7.95
C LEU A 97 -35.91 0.99 8.62
N ASP A 98 -36.58 0.32 9.56
CA ASP A 98 -37.70 0.89 10.32
C ASP A 98 -37.24 2.02 11.27
N ARG A 99 -35.99 1.96 11.75
CA ARG A 99 -35.40 2.96 12.64
C ARG A 99 -34.71 4.11 11.88
N ALA A 100 -34.34 3.90 10.62
CA ALA A 100 -33.69 4.91 9.81
C ALA A 100 -34.71 5.99 9.41
N PRO A 101 -34.49 7.28 9.76
CA PRO A 101 -35.35 8.34 9.25
C PRO A 101 -35.23 8.37 7.73
N VAL A 102 -36.37 8.37 7.04
CA VAL A 102 -36.43 8.49 5.57
C VAL A 102 -35.82 9.83 5.19
N SER A 103 -34.55 9.87 4.79
CA SER A 103 -33.99 11.04 4.13
C SER A 103 -34.53 11.07 2.70
N VAL A 104 -35.78 11.50 2.56
CA VAL A 104 -36.28 12.05 1.30
C VAL A 104 -35.53 13.36 1.11
N GLN A 105 -34.56 13.36 0.19
CA GLN A 105 -34.07 14.60 -0.42
C GLN A 105 -34.70 14.65 -1.82
N GLU A 106 -35.54 15.67 -2.04
CA GLU A 106 -36.04 16.09 -3.36
C GLU A 106 -34.91 16.47 -4.31
#